data_AF-A0A852BMQ9-F1
#
_entry.id   AF-A0A852BMQ9-F1
#
_cell.length_a   1.000
_cell.length_b   1.000
_cell.length_c   1.000
_cell.angle_alpha   90.00
_cell.angle_beta   90.00
_cell.angle_gamma   90.00
#
_symmetry.space_group_name_H-M   'P 1'
#
loop_
_entity.id
_entity.type
_entity.pdbx_description
1 polymer ?
#
loop_
_entity_poly.entity_id
_entity_poly.type
_entity_poly.pdbx_seq_one_letter_code
_entity_poly.pdbx_strand_id
1 'polypeptide(L)'
;VAAHRLVVQHGLGFLQVIADMREKRYEDEGIGSSYMFRVDHDTIIDATKCGNFARFINHSCNPNCYAKVITVESQKKIVIYSKQHINVNEEITYDYKFPIEDVKIPCLCGSENCRGTLN
;
A
#
# COMPACT_ATOMS: atom_id res chain seq x y z
N VAL A 1 12.01 18.46 0.91
CA VAL A 1 10.77 19.18 0.56
C VAL A 1 9.73 18.96 1.67
N ALA A 2 8.99 20.00 2.08
CA ALA A 2 8.03 19.93 3.20
C ALA A 2 6.86 18.96 2.93
N ALA A 3 6.33 18.35 3.99
CA ALA A 3 5.39 17.22 3.98
C ALA A 3 4.37 17.22 2.82
N HIS A 4 4.69 16.46 1.77
CA HIS A 4 3.80 16.30 0.62
C HIS A 4 2.67 15.35 0.97
N ARG A 5 1.44 15.84 0.73
CA ARG A 5 0.20 15.10 0.82
C ARG A 5 0.02 14.32 -0.48
N LEU A 6 0.38 13.04 -0.49
CA LEU A 6 0.08 12.19 -1.64
C LEU A 6 -1.30 11.57 -1.43
N VAL A 7 -2.30 12.10 -2.14
CA VAL A 7 -3.68 11.60 -2.08
C VAL A 7 -3.79 10.43 -3.05
N VAL A 8 -3.98 9.22 -2.53
CA VAL A 8 -4.40 8.07 -3.35
C VAL A 8 -5.89 8.22 -3.56
N GLN A 9 -6.28 8.57 -4.78
CA GLN A 9 -7.66 8.62 -5.20
C GLN A 9 -7.91 7.44 -6.14
N HIS A 10 -9.00 6.74 -5.86
CA HIS A 10 -9.58 5.62 -6.59
C HIS A 10 -8.95 4.25 -6.31
N GLY A 11 -9.62 3.54 -5.40
CA GLY A 11 -10.00 2.14 -5.60
C GLY A 11 -11.49 2.06 -5.29
N LEU A 12 -12.23 1.28 -6.06
CA LEU A 12 -13.62 0.98 -5.72
C LEU A 12 -13.59 0.20 -4.39
N GLY A 13 -14.39 0.63 -3.41
CA GLY A 13 -14.49 -0.09 -2.14
C GLY A 13 -15.15 -1.44 -2.37
N PHE A 14 -14.44 -2.52 -2.07
CA PHE A 14 -14.96 -3.88 -2.20
C PHE A 14 -14.97 -4.61 -0.86
N LEU A 15 -15.96 -5.49 -0.71
CA LEU A 15 -15.99 -6.52 0.33
C LEU A 15 -14.86 -7.53 0.10
N GLN A 16 -14.39 -8.17 1.17
CA GLN A 16 -13.32 -9.17 1.16
C GLN A 16 -13.46 -10.20 0.01
N VAL A 17 -14.65 -10.77 -0.14
CA VAL A 17 -14.93 -11.80 -1.15
C VAL A 17 -14.61 -11.33 -2.57
N ILE A 18 -14.87 -10.05 -2.88
CA ILE A 18 -14.59 -9.51 -4.21
C ILE A 18 -13.09 -9.25 -4.39
N ALA A 19 -12.38 -8.85 -3.32
CA ALA A 19 -10.93 -8.71 -3.35
C ALA A 19 -10.25 -10.05 -3.63
N ASP A 20 -10.65 -11.12 -2.93
CA ASP A 20 -10.11 -12.47 -3.13
C ASP A 20 -10.36 -12.97 -4.57
N MET A 21 -11.57 -12.74 -5.10
CA MET A 21 -11.90 -13.10 -6.50
C MET A 21 -11.04 -12.35 -7.51
N ARG A 22 -10.72 -11.08 -7.24
CA ARG A 22 -9.89 -10.24 -8.11
C ARG A 22 -8.42 -10.62 -8.04
N GLU A 23 -7.91 -10.90 -6.85
CA GLU A 23 -6.54 -11.34 -6.64
C GLU A 23 -6.26 -12.62 -7.44
N LYS A 24 -7.12 -13.63 -7.30
CA LYS A 24 -7.03 -14.86 -8.10
C LYS A 24 -7.03 -14.59 -9.60
N ARG A 25 -7.93 -13.71 -10.07
CA ARG A 25 -7.98 -13.33 -11.48
C ARG A 25 -6.69 -12.63 -11.94
N TYR A 26 -6.10 -11.77 -11.11
CA TYR A 26 -4.86 -11.08 -11.43
C TYR A 26 -3.66 -12.04 -11.46
N GLU A 27 -3.66 -13.08 -10.64
CA GLU A 27 -2.71 -14.19 -10.74
C GLU A 27 -2.88 -14.95 -12.05
N ASP A 28 -4.12 -15.34 -12.41
CA ASP A 28 -4.44 -16.04 -13.67
C ASP A 28 -4.06 -15.20 -14.91
N GLU A 29 -4.18 -13.86 -14.83
CA GLU A 29 -3.76 -12.91 -15.87
C GLU A 29 -2.23 -12.66 -15.88
N GLY A 30 -1.47 -13.23 -14.93
CA GLY A 30 -0.01 -13.09 -14.85
C GLY A 30 0.48 -11.73 -14.31
N ILE A 31 -0.37 -10.97 -13.62
CA ILE A 31 -0.01 -9.66 -13.05
C ILE A 31 0.88 -9.83 -11.81
N GLY A 32 0.64 -10.88 -11.02
CA GLY A 32 1.50 -11.32 -9.91
C GLY A 32 1.69 -10.32 -8.76
N SER A 33 1.07 -9.15 -8.80
CA SER A 33 1.13 -8.11 -7.75
C SER A 33 -0.23 -7.45 -7.60
N SER A 34 -0.91 -7.74 -6.50
CA SER A 34 -2.17 -7.10 -6.12
C SER A 34 -1.88 -5.75 -5.43
N TYR A 35 -2.41 -4.65 -5.98
CA TYR A 35 -2.26 -3.31 -5.39
C TYR A 35 -3.48 -2.97 -4.54
N MET A 36 -3.79 -3.88 -3.61
CA MET A 36 -4.95 -3.77 -2.73
C MET A 36 -4.55 -3.22 -1.36
N PHE A 37 -5.33 -2.26 -0.86
CA PHE A 37 -5.11 -1.64 0.44
C PHE A 37 -6.38 -1.76 1.28
N ARG A 38 -6.28 -2.42 2.44
CA ARG A 38 -7.39 -2.51 3.39
C ARG A 38 -7.53 -1.20 4.15
N VAL A 39 -8.68 -0.56 4.00
CA VAL A 39 -9.01 0.71 4.64
C VAL A 39 -9.64 0.50 6.01
N ASP A 40 -10.49 -0.53 6.11
CA ASP A 40 -11.17 -1.00 7.32
C ASP A 40 -11.59 -2.47 7.13
N HIS A 41 -12.40 -3.00 8.04
CA HIS A 41 -12.86 -4.39 8.00
C HIS A 41 -13.59 -4.75 6.69
N ASP A 42 -14.40 -3.81 6.17
CA ASP A 42 -15.35 -4.08 5.08
C ASP A 42 -14.93 -3.43 3.75
N THR A 43 -13.92 -2.56 3.78
CA THR A 43 -13.51 -1.74 2.63
C THR A 43 -12.06 -2.00 2.23
N ILE A 44 -11.89 -2.50 1.02
CA ILE A 44 -10.60 -2.62 0.34
C ILE A 44 -10.57 -1.68 -0.87
N ILE A 45 -9.49 -0.93 -1.02
CA ILE A 45 -9.19 -0.09 -2.17
C ILE A 45 -8.28 -0.89 -3.11
N ASP A 46 -8.73 -1.13 -4.34
CA ASP A 46 -7.95 -1.80 -5.38
C ASP A 46 -7.45 -0.81 -6.42
N ALA A 47 -6.13 -0.63 -6.49
CA ALA A 47 -5.44 0.25 -7.43
C ALA A 47 -4.72 -0.51 -8.57
N THR A 48 -5.03 -1.80 -8.77
CA THR A 48 -4.28 -2.68 -9.68
C THR A 48 -4.42 -2.28 -11.15
N LYS A 49 -5.65 -1.99 -11.59
CA LYS A 49 -5.95 -1.56 -12.98
C LYS A 49 -6.19 -0.06 -13.09
N CYS A 50 -6.70 0.58 -12.04
CA CYS A 50 -7.03 1.99 -11.99
C CYS A 50 -6.47 2.60 -10.69
N GLY A 51 -5.35 3.31 -10.78
CA GLY A 51 -4.70 3.94 -9.62
C GLY A 51 -3.80 5.09 -10.06
N ASN A 52 -3.20 5.79 -9.10
CA ASN A 52 -2.22 6.83 -9.37
C ASN A 52 -0.79 6.34 -9.07
N PHE A 53 0.20 7.24 -9.14
CA PHE A 53 1.60 6.92 -8.88
C PHE A 53 1.88 6.32 -7.49
N ALA A 54 0.96 6.45 -6.52
CA ALA A 54 1.13 5.87 -5.19
C ALA A 54 1.30 4.35 -5.21
N ARG A 55 0.76 3.66 -6.23
CA ARG A 55 0.87 2.21 -6.35
C ARG A 55 2.32 1.71 -6.46
N PHE A 56 3.25 2.61 -6.80
CA PHE A 56 4.68 2.29 -6.93
C PHE A 56 5.49 2.57 -5.65
N ILE A 57 4.86 3.05 -4.58
CA ILE A 57 5.56 3.30 -3.32
C ILE A 57 5.82 1.97 -2.62
N ASN A 58 7.09 1.62 -2.47
CA ASN A 58 7.52 0.33 -1.95
C ASN A 58 7.46 0.23 -0.42
N HIS A 59 7.57 -1.01 0.05
CA HIS A 59 7.74 -1.31 1.46
C HIS A 59 9.15 -0.99 1.96
N SER A 60 9.25 -0.42 3.16
CA SER A 60 10.47 -0.47 3.97
C SER A 60 10.15 -0.78 5.43
N CYS A 61 11.01 -1.60 6.08
CA CYS A 61 10.97 -1.84 7.52
C CYS A 61 11.48 -0.62 8.33
N ASN A 62 12.19 0.31 7.68
CA ASN A 62 12.51 1.64 8.21
C ASN A 62 11.99 2.75 7.28
N PRO A 63 10.67 2.98 7.21
CA PRO A 63 10.10 3.84 6.19
C PRO A 63 10.12 5.32 6.57
N ASN A 64 10.36 6.18 5.57
CA ASN A 64 10.30 7.65 5.70
C ASN A 64 8.87 8.22 5.63
N CYS A 65 7.88 7.42 5.23
CA CYS A 65 6.47 7.79 5.19
C CYS A 65 5.56 6.83 6.01
N TYR A 66 4.32 7.26 6.22
CA TYR A 66 3.23 6.44 6.75
C TYR A 66 1.92 6.71 6.00
N ALA A 67 1.09 5.69 5.87
CA ALA A 67 -0.26 5.80 5.31
C ALA A 67 -1.29 6.12 6.40
N LYS A 68 -2.26 6.98 6.09
CA LYS A 68 -3.42 7.26 6.94
C LYS A 68 -4.68 7.33 6.09
N VAL A 69 -5.74 6.69 6.57
CA VAL A 69 -7.06 6.81 5.98
C VAL A 69 -7.72 8.08 6.50
N ILE A 70 -8.26 8.90 5.60
CA ILE A 70 -9.09 10.05 5.92
C ILE A 70 -10.42 9.96 5.17
N THR A 71 -11.47 10.56 5.72
CA THR A 71 -12.77 10.69 5.04
C THR A 71 -12.90 12.10 4.48
N VAL A 72 -13.16 12.22 3.18
CA VAL A 72 -13.43 13.49 2.49
C VAL A 72 -14.70 13.29 1.68
N GLU A 73 -15.72 14.13 1.89
CA GLU A 73 -17.01 14.04 1.17
C GLU A 73 -17.65 12.64 1.27
N SER A 74 -17.63 12.05 2.47
CA SER A 74 -18.12 10.68 2.73
C SER A 74 -17.38 9.56 2.00
N GLN A 75 -16.26 9.85 1.34
CA GLN A 75 -15.39 8.86 0.71
C GLN A 75 -14.10 8.68 1.50
N LYS A 76 -13.72 7.43 1.77
CA LYS A 76 -12.43 7.12 2.39
C LYS A 76 -11.32 7.25 1.35
N LYS A 77 -10.25 7.95 1.72
CA LYS A 77 -9.05 8.18 0.90
C LYS A 77 -7.82 7.79 1.69
N ILE A 78 -6.84 7.20 1.03
CA ILE A 78 -5.54 6.90 1.64
C ILE A 78 -4.62 8.08 1.35
N VAL A 79 -3.98 8.60 2.39
CA VAL A 79 -3.00 9.67 2.26
C VAL A 79 -1.69 9.21 2.84
N ILE A 80 -0.63 9.36 2.05
CA ILE A 80 0.74 9.11 2.48
C ILE A 80 1.33 10.42 3.02
N TYR A 81 1.83 10.37 4.25
CA TYR A 81 2.48 11.47 4.95
C TYR A 81 3.94 11.14 5.21
N SER A 82 4.82 12.12 5.01
CA SER A 82 6.23 12.00 5.40
C SER A 82 6.39 12.11 6.91
N LYS A 83 7.23 11.26 7.51
CA LYS A 83 7.65 11.36 8.92
C LYS A 83 8.79 12.35 9.11
N GLN A 84 9.56 12.58 8.06
CA GLN A 84 10.78 13.38 8.06
C GLN A 84 10.94 14.12 6.74
N HIS A 85 11.95 14.98 6.67
CA HIS A 85 12.35 15.61 5.42
C HIS A 85 12.88 14.54 4.45
N ILE A 86 12.36 14.54 3.23
CA ILE A 86 12.79 13.64 2.15
C ILE A 86 13.64 14.46 1.16
N ASN A 87 14.84 13.97 0.88
CA ASN A 87 15.76 14.61 -0.04
C ASN A 87 15.40 14.33 -1.51
N VAL A 88 15.91 15.15 -2.42
CA VAL A 88 15.76 14.87 -3.86
C VAL A 88 16.43 13.54 -4.18
N ASN A 89 15.75 12.69 -4.98
CA ASN A 89 16.16 11.33 -5.33
C ASN A 89 16.13 10.30 -4.19
N GLU A 90 15.66 10.66 -3.00
CA GLU A 90 15.37 9.68 -1.94
C GLU A 90 14.05 8.96 -2.26
N GLU A 91 14.07 7.63 -2.21
CA GLU A 91 12.87 6.83 -2.45
C GLU A 91 11.84 7.03 -1.34
N ILE A 92 10.58 7.21 -1.73
CA ILE A 92 9.46 7.27 -0.78
C ILE A 92 9.05 5.84 -0.44
N THR A 93 8.99 5.50 0.85
CA THR A 93 8.62 4.15 1.32
C THR A 93 7.68 4.19 2.52
N TYR A 94 6.82 3.18 2.69
CA TYR A 94 5.97 3.03 3.88
C TYR A 94 5.90 1.57 4.36
N ASP A 95 5.42 1.34 5.59
CA ASP A 95 5.18 -0.01 6.07
C ASP A 95 3.85 -0.55 5.51
N TYR A 96 3.88 -1.64 4.75
CA TYR A 96 2.69 -2.25 4.14
C TYR A 96 1.77 -2.87 5.19
N LYS A 97 2.31 -3.27 6.35
CA LYS A 97 1.54 -3.89 7.43
C LYS A 97 0.70 -5.08 6.97
N PHE A 98 1.29 -5.98 6.19
CA PHE A 98 0.61 -7.20 5.81
C PHE A 98 0.24 -8.01 7.07
N PRO A 99 -0.95 -8.65 7.07
CA PRO A 99 -1.35 -9.52 8.16
C PRO A 99 -0.37 -10.69 8.29
N ILE A 100 -0.17 -11.18 9.51
CA ILE A 100 0.73 -12.31 9.75
C ILE A 100 0.07 -13.57 9.20
N GLU A 101 0.79 -14.26 8.31
CA GLU A 101 0.37 -15.50 7.68
C GLU A 101 1.48 -16.55 7.76
N ASP A 102 1.12 -17.83 7.60
CA ASP A 102 2.06 -18.96 7.61
C ASP A 102 2.99 -18.92 6.38
N VAL A 103 2.44 -18.54 5.23
CA VAL A 103 3.20 -18.39 3.99
C VAL A 103 3.92 -17.05 4.00
N LYS A 104 5.24 -17.10 4.17
CA LYS A 104 6.06 -15.90 4.29
C LYS A 104 6.45 -15.30 2.95
N ILE A 105 6.28 -13.98 2.83
CA ILE A 105 6.72 -13.20 1.68
C ILE A 105 8.05 -12.52 2.04
N PRO A 106 9.16 -12.81 1.34
CA PRO A 106 10.45 -12.21 1.61
C PRO A 106 10.42 -10.68 1.51
N CYS A 107 11.02 -10.00 2.48
CA CYS A 107 11.21 -8.55 2.45
C CYS A 107 12.57 -8.22 1.83
N LEU A 108 12.55 -7.45 0.74
CA LEU A 108 13.74 -7.04 -0.01
C LEU A 108 14.08 -5.55 0.16
N CYS A 109 13.61 -4.91 1.24
CA CYS A 109 13.74 -3.46 1.41
C CYS A 109 15.17 -2.97 1.70
N GLY A 110 16.10 -3.86 2.08
CA GLY A 110 17.50 -3.52 2.31
C GLY A 110 17.79 -2.67 3.56
N SER A 111 16.80 -2.41 4.43
CA SER A 111 17.06 -1.67 5.67
C SER A 111 17.89 -2.48 6.68
N GLU A 112 18.74 -1.81 7.46
CA GLU A 112 19.59 -2.48 8.47
C GLU A 112 18.79 -3.28 9.51
N ASN A 113 17.58 -2.80 9.82
CA ASN A 113 16.63 -3.42 10.74
C ASN A 113 15.50 -4.17 10.01
N CYS A 114 15.77 -4.70 8.81
CA CYS A 114 14.78 -5.44 8.04
C CYS A 114 14.24 -6.65 8.83
N ARG A 115 12.92 -6.84 8.82
CA ARG A 115 12.24 -7.98 9.47
C ARG A 115 12.48 -9.32 8.75
N GLY A 116 13.01 -9.29 7.53
CA GLY A 116 13.20 -10.46 6.67
C GLY A 116 11.95 -10.87 5.88
N THR A 117 10.74 -10.56 6.37
CA THR A 117 9.46 -10.84 5.69
C THR A 117 8.51 -9.63 5.72
N LEU A 118 7.56 -9.59 4.79
CA LEU A 118 6.50 -8.56 4.77
C LEU A 118 5.37 -8.87 5.76
N ASN A 119 5.15 -10.17 6.02
CA ASN A 119 4.12 -10.77 6.88
C ASN A 119 4.69 -11.78 7.89
#